data_AF-A0A5J4TL99-F1
#
_entry.id   AF-A0A5J4TL99-F1
#
_cell.length_a   1.000
_cell.length_b   1.000
_cell.length_c   1.000
_cell.angle_alpha   90.00
_cell.angle_beta   90.00
_cell.angle_gamma   90.00
#
_symmetry.space_group_name_H-M   'P 1'
#
loop_
_entity.id
_entity.type
_entity.pdbx_description
1 polymer ?
#
loop_
_entity_poly.entity_id
_entity_poly.type
_entity_poly.pdbx_seq_one_letter_code
_entity_poly.pdbx_strand_id
1 'polypeptide(L)'
;MESCVFQVFKPELGIVAAKVIKKYDFGSKKWRIGFQLTQENQNPFVLKYISANIYGDKAVIIMEVLTVLLRQRKIFPCQSSEQSWCNCV
;
A
#
# COMPACT_ATOMS: atom_id res chain seq x y z
N MET A 1 -2.52 9.80 12.10
CA MET A 1 -1.96 8.76 11.19
C MET A 1 -1.59 9.44 9.89
N GLU A 2 -0.30 9.62 9.67
CA GLU A 2 0.21 10.07 8.38
C GLU A 2 0.48 8.84 7.51
N SER A 3 -0.07 8.83 6.31
CA SER A 3 0.15 7.76 5.35
C SER A 3 0.22 8.33 3.94
N CYS A 4 1.20 7.90 3.16
CA CYS A 4 1.28 8.21 1.74
C CYS A 4 0.95 6.96 0.91
N VAL A 5 0.33 7.16 -0.24
CA VAL A 5 0.08 6.09 -1.21
C VAL A 5 0.77 6.46 -2.50
N PHE A 6 1.53 5.54 -3.06
CA PHE A 6 2.27 5.72 -4.30
C PHE A 6 1.80 4.71 -5.33
N GLN A 7 1.73 5.13 -6.59
CA GLN A 7 1.64 4.19 -7.70
C GLN A 7 3.06 3.75 -8.04
N VAL A 8 3.32 2.44 -7.99
CA VAL A 8 4.65 1.85 -8.17
C VAL A 8 4.56 0.76 -9.22
N PHE A 9 5.58 0.66 -10.07
CA PHE A 9 5.73 -0.47 -10.98
C PHE A 9 6.61 -1.54 -10.32
N LYS A 10 6.13 -2.78 -10.27
CA LYS A 10 6.90 -3.95 -9.82
C LYS A 10 7.00 -4.94 -10.97
N PRO A 11 8.21 -5.40 -11.38
CA PRO A 11 8.36 -6.30 -12.53
C PRO A 11 7.47 -7.55 -12.49
N GLU A 12 7.29 -8.15 -11.32
CA GLU A 12 6.51 -9.38 -11.13
C GLU A 12 4.98 -9.15 -11.05
N LEU A 13 4.53 -7.93 -10.73
CA LEU A 13 3.13 -7.62 -10.41
C LEU A 13 2.52 -6.54 -11.30
N GLY A 14 3.31 -5.86 -12.12
CA GLY A 14 2.90 -4.70 -12.89
C GLY A 14 2.69 -3.46 -12.01
N ILE A 15 1.67 -2.66 -12.35
CA ILE A 15 1.35 -1.42 -11.62
C ILE A 15 0.56 -1.75 -10.35
N VAL A 16 1.11 -1.37 -9.21
CA VAL A 16 0.54 -1.61 -7.87
C VAL A 16 0.50 -0.31 -7.05
N ALA A 17 -0.29 -0.30 -5.99
CA ALA A 17 -0.33 0.78 -5.03
C ALA A 17 0.52 0.40 -3.81
N ALA A 18 1.42 1.28 -3.41
CA ALA A 18 2.26 1.12 -2.22
C ALA A 18 1.84 2.15 -1.17
N LYS A 19 1.22 1.69 -0.08
CA LYS A 19 0.89 2.52 1.07
C LYS A 19 2.03 2.49 2.08
N VAL A 20 2.59 3.65 2.38
CA VAL A 20 3.68 3.83 3.36
C VAL A 20 3.10 4.45 4.62
N ILE A 21 3.35 3.80 5.76
CA ILE A 21 2.96 4.28 7.09
C ILE A 21 4.09 4.10 8.08
N LYS A 22 4.06 4.84 9.18
CA LYS A 22 5.02 4.66 10.29
C LYS A 22 4.83 3.26 10.90
N LYS A 23 5.93 2.59 11.25
CA LYS A 23 5.93 1.24 11.85
C LYS A 23 5.13 1.19 13.15
N TYR A 24 5.20 2.25 13.96
CA TYR A 24 4.43 2.34 15.21
C TYR A 24 2.92 2.37 14.99
N ASP A 25 2.49 2.88 13.83
CA ASP A 25 1.10 2.89 13.38
C ASP A 25 0.71 1.56 12.69
N PHE A 26 1.68 0.72 12.32
CA PHE A 26 1.46 -0.56 11.67
C PHE A 26 1.05 -1.64 12.69
N GLY A 27 -0.26 -1.74 12.92
CA GLY A 27 -0.85 -2.83 13.70
C GLY A 27 -0.78 -4.17 12.96
N SER A 28 0.34 -4.88 13.05
CA SER A 28 0.59 -6.18 12.38
C SER A 28 -0.52 -7.22 12.59
N LYS A 29 -1.12 -7.27 13.79
CA LYS A 29 -2.26 -8.15 14.09
C LYS A 29 -3.51 -7.77 13.28
N LYS A 30 -3.84 -6.48 13.20
CA LYS A 30 -4.99 -5.97 12.42
C LYS A 30 -4.75 -6.18 10.92
N TRP A 31 -3.53 -5.94 10.46
CA TRP A 31 -3.10 -6.22 9.09
C TRP A 31 -3.32 -7.69 8.73
N ARG A 32 -2.83 -8.64 9.54
CA ARG A 32 -2.96 -10.07 9.24
C ARG A 32 -4.41 -10.52 9.14
N ILE A 33 -5.27 -10.02 10.02
CA ILE A 33 -6.71 -10.30 9.99
C ILE A 33 -7.32 -9.72 8.70
N GLY A 34 -7.02 -8.46 8.38
CA GLY A 34 -7.49 -7.82 7.14
C GLY A 34 -7.04 -8.58 5.88
N PHE A 35 -5.75 -8.96 5.81
CA PHE A 35 -5.18 -9.73 4.72
C PHE A 35 -5.90 -11.06 4.52
N GLN A 36 -6.15 -11.80 5.60
CA GLN A 36 -6.87 -13.08 5.54
C GLN A 36 -8.30 -12.92 5.04
N LEU A 37 -9.02 -11.87 5.50
CA LEU A 37 -10.37 -11.56 5.02
C LEU A 37 -10.41 -11.22 3.52
N THR A 38 -9.33 -10.66 2.97
CA THR A 38 -9.28 -10.33 1.54
C THR A 38 -8.93 -11.52 0.64
N GLN A 39 -8.38 -12.61 1.19
CA GLN A 39 -7.97 -13.78 0.41
C GLN A 39 -9.14 -14.70 0.02
N GLU A 40 -10.26 -14.67 0.75
CA GLU A 40 -11.40 -15.54 0.42
C GLU A 40 -12.13 -15.13 -0.87
N ASN A 41 -11.73 -14.03 -1.52
CA ASN A 41 -12.15 -13.60 -2.86
C ASN A 41 -13.69 -13.52 -3.06
N GLN A 42 -14.46 -13.43 -1.97
CA GLN A 42 -15.93 -13.45 -1.99
C GLN A 42 -16.54 -12.10 -2.41
N ASN A 43 -15.74 -11.02 -2.44
CA ASN A 43 -16.25 -9.68 -2.75
C ASN A 43 -15.31 -8.92 -3.71
N PRO A 44 -15.74 -8.65 -4.96
CA PRO A 44 -14.93 -7.96 -5.97
C PRO A 44 -14.68 -6.47 -5.67
N PHE A 45 -15.36 -5.89 -4.68
CA PHE A 45 -15.17 -4.51 -4.24
C PHE A 45 -14.18 -4.36 -3.08
N VAL A 46 -13.65 -5.47 -2.57
CA VAL A 46 -12.67 -5.45 -1.49
C VAL A 46 -11.28 -5.23 -2.07
N LEU A 47 -10.56 -4.26 -1.49
CA LEU A 47 -9.18 -3.97 -1.84
C LEU A 47 -8.29 -5.18 -1.57
N LYS A 48 -7.66 -5.72 -2.62
CA LYS A 48 -6.77 -6.88 -2.48
C LYS A 48 -5.39 -6.45 -2.03
N TYR A 49 -5.01 -6.96 -0.88
CA TYR A 49 -3.67 -6.81 -0.36
C TYR A 49 -2.76 -7.91 -0.94
N ILE A 50 -1.56 -7.52 -1.37
CA ILE A 50 -0.59 -8.45 -1.96
C ILE A 50 0.49 -8.80 -0.94
N SER A 51 1.10 -7.81 -0.30
CA SER A 51 2.14 -8.02 0.71
C SER A 51 2.28 -6.82 1.63
N ALA A 52 2.93 -7.01 2.78
CA ALA A 52 3.36 -5.90 3.62
C ALA A 52 4.74 -6.20 4.22
N ASN A 53 5.66 -5.26 4.04
CA ASN A 53 7.03 -5.35 4.52
C ASN A 53 7.38 -4.14 5.38
N ILE A 54 8.20 -4.36 6.40
CA ILE A 54 8.71 -3.30 7.26
C ILE A 54 10.13 -2.97 6.79
N TYR A 55 10.37 -1.69 6.52
CA TYR A 55 11.66 -1.14 6.15
C TYR A 55 12.04 -0.08 7.19
N GLY A 56 12.91 -0.45 8.13
CA GLY A 56 13.32 0.43 9.22
C GLY A 56 12.14 0.86 10.12
N ASP A 57 11.84 2.16 10.11
CA ASP A 57 10.77 2.81 10.86
C ASP A 57 9.46 2.95 10.07
N LYS A 58 9.42 2.46 8.82
CA LYS A 58 8.25 2.49 7.94
C LYS A 58 7.73 1.09 7.65
N ALA A 59 6.43 0.97 7.45
CA ALA A 59 5.78 -0.21 6.91
C ALA A 59 5.19 0.13 5.53
N VAL A 60 5.48 -0.71 4.56
CA VAL A 60 5.05 -0.59 3.17
C VAL A 60 4.07 -1.71 2.87
N ILE A 61 2.85 -1.34 2.52
CA ILE A 61 1.78 -2.24 2.16
C ILE A 61 1.59 -2.17 0.64
N ILE A 62 1.76 -3.30 -0.05
CA ILE A 62 1.51 -3.43 -1.47
C ILE A 62 0.10 -3.98 -1.68
N MET A 63 -0.67 -3.30 -2.53
CA MET A 63 -2.06 -3.64 -2.84
C MET A 63 -2.34 -3.42 -4.33
N GLU A 64 -3.36 -4.09 -4.86
CA GLU A 64 -3.79 -3.88 -6.25
C GLU A 64 -4.22 -2.41 -6.46
N VAL A 65 -3.86 -1.85 -7.63
CA VAL A 65 -4.40 -0.54 -8.04
C VAL A 65 -5.86 -0.73 -8.44
N LEU A 66 -6.76 -0.20 -7.61
CA LEU A 66 -8.15 0.01 -8.00
C LEU A 66 -8.30 1.41 -8.57
N THR A 67 -8.74 1.51 -9.83
CA THR A 67 -9.02 2.78 -10.52
C THR A 67 -9.96 3.71 -9.73
N VAL A 68 -10.79 3.16 -8.84
CA VAL A 68 -11.67 3.91 -7.93
C VAL A 68 -10.89 4.70 -6.86
N LEU A 69 -9.74 4.20 -6.41
CA LEU A 69 -8.83 4.94 -5.49
C LEU A 69 -8.15 6.13 -6.17
N LEU A 70 -8.08 6.15 -7.50
CA LEU A 70 -7.59 7.30 -8.27
C LEU A 70 -8.64 8.43 -8.37
N ARG A 71 -9.93 8.12 -8.18
CA ARG A 71 -11.03 9.07 -8.40
C ARG A 71 -11.38 9.91 -7.18
N GLN A 72 -11.23 9.38 -5.97
CA GLN A 72 -11.17 10.23 -4.79
C GLN A 72 -9.75 10.74 -4.69
N ARG A 73 -9.52 12.05 -4.86
CA ARG A 73 -8.22 12.73 -4.61
C ARG A 73 -7.79 12.59 -3.13
N LYS A 74 -7.54 11.36 -2.69
CA LYS A 74 -7.05 10.93 -1.38
C LYS A 74 -5.86 9.98 -1.55
N ILE A 75 -5.23 10.00 -2.72
CA ILE A 75 -3.78 9.84 -2.74
C ILE A 75 -3.28 11.09 -2.03
N PHE A 76 -2.92 10.98 -0.75
CA PHE A 76 -2.19 12.04 -0.08
C PHE A 76 -0.92 12.25 -0.90
N PRO A 77 -0.77 13.38 -1.61
CA PRO A 77 0.48 13.65 -2.29
C PRO A 77 1.53 13.78 -1.19
N CYS A 78 2.45 12.81 -1.11
CA CYS A 78 3.62 12.96 -0.28
C CYS A 78 4.40 14.17 -0.84
N GLN A 79 4.74 15.13 0.02
CA GLN A 79 5.56 16.27 -0.37
C GLN A 79 6.86 15.77 -1.00
N SER A 80 7.29 16.47 -2.05
CA SER A 80 8.29 16.09 -3.06
C SER A 80 9.71 15.75 -2.56
N SER A 81 9.97 15.73 -1.26
CA SER A 81 11.30 15.51 -0.68
C SER A 81 11.69 14.03 -0.46
N GLU A 82 10.79 13.06 -0.71
CA GLU A 82 11.07 11.62 -0.51
C GLU A 82 11.17 10.79 -1.82
N GLN A 83 11.31 11.45 -2.98
CA GLN A 83 11.33 10.81 -4.31
C GLN A 83 12.61 10.00 -4.62
N SER A 84 13.64 10.02 -3.78
CA SER A 84 14.88 9.26 -4.03
C SER A 84 14.72 7.73 -3.93
N TRP A 85 13.59 7.25 -3.41
CA TRP A 85 13.37 5.82 -3.14
C TRP A 85 12.64 5.08 -4.26
N CYS A 86 12.04 5.78 -5.23
CA CYS A 86 11.34 5.15 -6.34
C CYS A 86 12.28 4.55 -7.41
N ASN A 87 13.60 4.73 -7.30
CA ASN A 87 14.58 4.22 -8.27
C ASN A 87 15.35 2.98 -7.78
N CYS A 88 14.93 2.33 -6.69
CA CYS A 88 15.59 1.12 -6.19
C CYS A 88 14.58 0.04 -5.77
N VAL A 89 13.73 -0.41 -6.69
CA VAL A 89 13.13 -1.76 -6.69
C VAL A 89 12.85 -2.16 -8.13
#